data_AF-A0A6M1XSC3-F1
#
_entry.id   AF-A0A6M1XSC3-F1
#
_cell.length_a   1.000
_cell.length_b   1.000
_cell.length_c   1.000
_cell.angle_alpha   90.00
_cell.angle_beta   90.00
_cell.angle_gamma   90.00
#
_symmetry.space_group_name_H-M   'P 1'
#
loop_
_entity.id
_entity.type
_entity.pdbx_description
1 polymer ?
#
loop_
_entity_poly.entity_id
_entity_poly.type
_entity_poly.pdbx_seq_one_letter_code
_entity_poly.pdbx_strand_id
1 'polypeptide(L)'
;QKGLSVATGLIPALGFAMLARLLINKQVASYFFLGFAIASYLEIPVTGVAIFGAILAVVVVNIMNVRQLPLQTTAGEVEEDEEF
;
A
#
# COMPACT_ATOMS: atom_id res chain seq x y z
N GLN A 1 -33.96 5.44 -2.48
CA GLN A 1 -33.16 5.61 -1.25
C GLN A 1 -32.03 4.59 -1.08
N LYS A 2 -32.04 3.41 -1.71
CA LYS A 2 -30.95 2.41 -1.56
C LYS A 2 -29.69 2.68 -2.39
N GLY A 3 -29.79 3.38 -3.53
CA GLY A 3 -28.65 3.63 -4.43
C GLY A 3 -27.60 4.63 -3.90
N LEU A 4 -28.03 5.68 -3.19
CA LEU A 4 -27.12 6.69 -2.66
C LEU A 4 -26.24 6.16 -1.51
N SER A 5 -26.80 5.27 -0.67
CA SER A 5 -26.04 4.61 0.42
C SER A 5 -24.92 3.69 -0.11
N VAL A 6 -25.17 3.04 -1.25
CA VAL A 6 -24.14 2.24 -1.92
C VAL A 6 -23.06 3.16 -2.51
N ALA A 7 -23.44 4.27 -3.15
CA ALA A 7 -22.50 5.22 -3.70
C ALA A 7 -21.58 5.85 -2.64
N THR A 8 -22.10 6.17 -1.45
CA THR A 8 -21.30 6.72 -0.35
C THR A 8 -20.38 5.68 0.29
N GLY A 9 -20.74 4.40 0.29
CA GLY A 9 -19.90 3.30 0.77
C GLY A 9 -18.77 2.90 -0.19
N LEU A 10 -18.86 3.27 -1.47
CA LEU A 10 -17.82 2.98 -2.47
C LEU A 10 -16.62 3.94 -2.37
N ILE A 11 -16.80 5.16 -1.86
CA ILE A 11 -15.71 6.16 -1.76
C ILE A 11 -14.56 5.67 -0.84
N PRO A 12 -14.83 5.13 0.37
CA PRO A 12 -13.78 4.54 1.20
C PRO A 12 -13.09 3.33 0.54
N ALA A 13 -13.85 2.50 -0.18
CA ALA A 13 -13.30 1.33 -0.86
C ALA A 13 -12.33 1.73 -1.99
N LEU A 14 -12.68 2.77 -2.76
CA LEU A 14 -11.80 3.35 -3.76
C LEU A 14 -10.52 3.93 -3.13
N GLY A 15 -10.63 4.55 -1.95
CA GLY A 15 -9.47 5.05 -1.19
C GLY A 15 -8.50 3.93 -0.79
N PHE A 16 -9.00 2.82 -0.23
CA PHE A 16 -8.16 1.66 0.09
C PHE A 16 -7.54 1.02 -1.15
N ALA A 17 -8.29 0.97 -2.27
CA ALA A 17 -7.78 0.41 -3.53
C ALA A 17 -6.62 1.24 -4.11
N MET A 18 -6.67 2.57 -4.03
CA MET A 18 -5.55 3.43 -4.45
C MET A 18 -4.29 3.17 -3.62
N LEU A 19 -4.43 3.08 -2.29
CA LEU A 19 -3.31 2.77 -1.39
C LEU A 19 -2.75 1.37 -1.66
N ALA A 20 -3.62 0.37 -1.81
CA ALA A 20 -3.23 -0.99 -2.15
C ALA A 20 -2.49 -1.05 -3.48
N ARG A 21 -2.95 -0.32 -4.50
CA ARG A 21 -2.29 -0.26 -5.82
C ARG A 21 -0.88 0.35 -5.75
N LEU A 22 -0.66 1.34 -4.88
CA LEU A 22 0.65 1.96 -4.69
C LEU A 22 1.61 1.06 -3.89
N LEU A 23 1.09 0.31 -2.92
CA LEU A 23 1.87 -0.56 -2.03
C LEU A 23 2.15 -1.95 -2.61
N ILE A 24 1.27 -2.46 -3.47
CA ILE A 24 1.37 -3.82 -4.03
C ILE A 24 2.30 -3.81 -5.24
N ASN A 25 3.52 -4.31 -5.04
CA ASN A 25 4.40 -4.82 -6.09
C ASN A 25 4.30 -6.36 -6.13
N LYS A 26 4.53 -6.99 -7.29
CA LYS A 26 4.34 -8.43 -7.54
C LYS A 26 5.08 -9.34 -6.54
N GLN A 27 6.12 -8.84 -5.89
CA GLN A 27 6.87 -9.55 -4.84
C GLN A 27 6.40 -9.24 -3.41
N VAL A 28 5.93 -8.01 -3.14
CA VAL A 28 5.42 -7.61 -1.82
C VAL A 28 3.93 -7.94 -1.63
N ALA A 29 3.22 -8.28 -2.72
CA ALA A 29 1.83 -8.73 -2.70
C ALA A 29 1.63 -9.95 -1.78
N SER A 30 2.54 -10.93 -1.86
CA SER A 30 2.50 -12.13 -1.01
C SER A 30 2.73 -11.77 0.46
N TYR A 31 3.59 -10.79 0.76
CA TYR A 31 3.81 -10.31 2.13
C TYR A 31 2.59 -9.57 2.69
N PHE A 32 1.86 -8.81 1.86
CA PHE A 32 0.63 -8.13 2.27
C PHE A 32 -0.47 -9.12 2.68
N PHE A 33 -0.72 -10.14 1.85
CA PHE A 33 -1.72 -11.17 2.15
C PHE A 33 -1.33 -12.02 3.37
N LEU A 34 -0.06 -12.37 3.51
CA LEU A 34 0.42 -13.15 4.64
C LEU A 34 0.31 -12.37 5.96
N GLY A 35 0.72 -11.10 5.96
CA GLY A 35 0.56 -10.22 7.12
C GLY A 35 -0.90 -9.97 7.48
N PHE A 36 -1.77 -9.80 6.47
CA PHE A 36 -3.22 -9.65 6.67
C PHE A 36 -3.85 -10.91 7.27
N ALA A 37 -3.48 -12.11 6.79
CA ALA A 37 -3.99 -13.36 7.32
C ALA A 37 -3.59 -13.55 8.80
N ILE A 38 -2.33 -13.29 9.14
CA ILE A 38 -1.83 -13.36 10.53
C ILE A 38 -2.52 -12.30 11.40
N ALA A 39 -2.67 -11.08 10.91
CA ALA A 39 -3.35 -10.00 11.61
C ALA A 39 -4.84 -10.30 11.87
N SER A 40 -5.53 -10.90 10.89
CA SER A 40 -6.94 -11.28 11.02
C SER A 40 -7.16 -12.39 12.04
N TYR A 41 -6.17 -13.28 12.22
CA TYR A 41 -6.26 -14.40 13.15
C TYR A 41 -6.06 -14.00 14.61
N LEU A 42 -5.52 -12.80 14.84
CA LEU A 42 -5.14 -12.32 16.15
C LEU A 42 -6.17 -11.37 16.78
N GLU A 43 -7.26 -11.01 16.06
CA GLU A 43 -8.27 -10.02 16.48
C GLU A 43 -7.65 -8.72 17.07
N ILE A 44 -6.43 -8.38 16.65
CA ILE A 44 -5.72 -7.20 17.17
C ILE A 44 -6.18 -5.94 16.40
N PRO A 45 -6.39 -4.81 17.10
CA PRO A 45 -6.76 -3.54 16.46
C PRO A 45 -5.75 -3.12 15.37
N VAL A 46 -6.22 -2.35 14.38
CA VAL A 46 -5.43 -1.84 13.24
C VAL A 46 -4.11 -1.19 13.68
N THR A 47 -4.10 -0.56 14.85
CA THR A 47 -2.90 0.01 15.47
C THR A 47 -1.79 -1.01 15.72
N GLY A 48 -2.11 -2.24 16.15
CA GLY A 48 -1.12 -3.30 16.37
C GLY A 48 -0.51 -3.79 15.06
N VAL A 49 -1.33 -3.91 14.01
CA VAL A 49 -0.87 -4.25 12.65
C VAL A 49 0.05 -3.15 12.12
N ALA A 50 -0.26 -1.88 12.38
CA ALA A 50 0.56 -0.74 11.98
C ALA A 50 1.94 -0.73 12.67
N ILE A 51 2.01 -1.01 13.98
CA ILE A 51 3.28 -1.06 14.72
C ILE A 51 4.15 -2.22 14.23
N PHE A 52 3.58 -3.42 14.07
CA PHE A 52 4.32 -4.57 13.52
C PHE A 52 4.83 -4.31 12.10
N GLY A 53 3.98 -3.74 11.24
CA GLY A 53 4.33 -3.35 9.89
C GLY A 53 5.44 -2.31 9.86
N ALA A 54 5.41 -1.31 10.75
CA ALA A 54 6.44 -0.28 10.86
C ALA A 54 7.80 -0.86 11.29
N ILE A 55 7.83 -1.75 12.28
CA ILE A 55 9.07 -2.42 12.71
C ILE A 55 9.63 -3.27 11.57
N LEU A 56 8.78 -4.06 10.90
CA LEU A 56 9.19 -4.88 9.77
C LEU A 56 9.72 -4.04 8.61
N ALA A 57 9.05 -2.93 8.29
CA ALA A 57 9.50 -1.98 7.28
C ALA A 57 10.85 -1.37 7.63
N VAL A 58 11.07 -0.95 8.88
CA VAL A 58 12.36 -0.40 9.34
C VAL A 58 13.47 -1.45 9.21
N VAL A 59 13.23 -2.71 9.59
CA VAL A 59 14.21 -3.79 9.47
C VAL A 59 14.55 -4.07 8.00
N VAL A 60 13.54 -4.15 7.14
CA VAL A 60 13.71 -4.38 5.70
C VAL A 60 14.44 -3.19 5.06
N VAL A 61 14.06 -1.95 5.37
CA VAL A 61 14.73 -0.74 4.90
C VAL A 61 16.15 -0.68 5.41
N ASN A 62 16.43 -1.03 6.67
CA ASN A 62 17.78 -1.07 7.20
C ASN A 62 18.67 -2.07 6.43
N ILE A 63 18.14 -3.26 6.12
CA ILE A 63 18.79 -4.28 5.29
C ILE A 63 18.97 -3.84 3.84
N MET A 64 17.97 -3.16 3.25
CA MET A 64 17.99 -2.69 1.87
C MET A 64 18.84 -1.42 1.68
N ASN A 65 18.93 -0.55 2.69
CA ASN A 65 19.75 0.66 2.71
C ASN A 65 21.25 0.32 2.70
N VAL A 66 21.63 -0.89 3.15
CA VAL A 66 22.98 -1.45 2.97
C VAL A 66 23.23 -1.89 1.51
N ARG A 67 22.20 -1.94 0.64
CA ARG A 67 22.24 -2.62 -0.66
C ARG A 67 21.80 -1.83 -1.91
N GLN A 68 21.16 -0.66 -1.87
CA GLN A 68 20.75 0.13 -3.07
C GLN A 68 20.65 1.63 -2.71
N LEU A 69 21.47 2.55 -3.27
CA LEU A 69 21.32 3.27 -4.56
C LEU A 69 19.88 3.80 -4.83
N PRO A 70 19.72 5.10 -5.19
CA PRO A 70 18.45 5.80 -5.20
C PRO A 70 17.55 5.30 -6.33
N LEU A 71 16.45 4.61 -5.99
CA LEU A 71 15.35 4.41 -6.93
C LEU A 71 14.41 5.61 -6.86
N GLN A 72 14.47 6.41 -7.92
CA GLN A 72 13.59 7.54 -8.20
C GLN A 72 12.13 7.11 -8.17
N THR A 73 11.31 7.91 -7.50
CA THR A 73 9.87 7.90 -7.66
C THR A 73 9.53 8.53 -9.01
N THR A 74 9.35 7.73 -10.06
CA THR A 74 8.69 8.21 -11.29
C THR A 74 7.19 8.27 -11.02
N ALA A 75 6.73 9.41 -10.52
CA ALA A 75 5.31 9.74 -10.47
C ALA A 75 5.19 11.27 -10.61
N GLY A 76 5.18 11.77 -11.86
CA GLY A 76 4.79 13.17 -12.09
C GLY A 76 5.28 13.91 -13.33
N GLU A 77 5.93 13.29 -14.32
CA GLU A 77 6.22 13.96 -15.60
C GLU A 77 5.46 13.23 -16.72
N VAL A 78 4.21 13.67 -16.93
CA VAL A 78 3.60 13.62 -18.26
C VAL A 78 4.35 14.66 -19.07
N GLU A 79 5.27 14.23 -19.94
CA GLU A 79 5.83 15.07 -20.99
C GLU A 79 4.67 15.53 -21.89
N GLU A 80 4.28 16.79 -21.71
CA GLU A 80 3.45 17.58 -22.62
C GLU A 80 4.29 17.93 -23.87
N ASP A 81 4.75 16.97 -24.69
CA ASP A 81 5.56 17.31 -25.88
C ASP A 81 5.46 16.25 -27.00
N GLU A 82 4.29 16.13 -27.65
CA GLU A 82 4.18 15.59 -29.02
C GLU A 82 3.05 16.37 -29.76
N GLU A 83 3.10 17.71 -29.73
CA GLU A 83 2.41 18.58 -30.70
C GLU A 83 3.43 19.02 -31.76
N PHE A 84 3.67 18.14 -32.74
CA PHE A 84 4.17 18.46 -34.08
C PHE A 84 3.50 17.57 -35.13
#